data_AF-W6V1N6-F1
#
_entry.id   AF-W6V1N6-F1
#
_cell.length_a   1.000
_cell.length_b   1.000
_cell.length_c   1.000
_cell.angle_alpha   90.00
_cell.angle_beta   90.00
_cell.angle_gamma   90.00
#
_symmetry.space_group_name_H-M   'P 1'
#
loop_
_entity.id
_entity.type
_entity.pdbx_description
1 polymer ?
#
loop_
_entity_poly.entity_id
_entity_poly.type
_entity_poly.pdbx_seq_one_letter_code
_entity_poly.pdbx_strand_id
1 'polypeptide(L)'
;MKHSGPLYVFYGLTNFFQNHRRYVMSRDDEQLNGKPITVPSVDCEPYRYNVVDGVKKIIAPCGAIANSLFNDTFTLRLVQKENKSSVLVEFSMDNIAWKSDRDVKFGRPASWDNTTKPINWPKPVQNISANAYSGFSQLLVWMRTAALPNFRKNYADIIHKGAFANGLPAGYYEVDVDYSYPVTQFSGTKRFIISQASWLGGRNPTLGIAYIVVGCIHAVLAVIFTGIHFHLRRRRRGRL
;
A
#
# COMPACT_ATOMS: atom_id res chain seq x y z
N MET A 1 -17.61 -18.86 -3.62
CA MET A 1 -16.16 -19.18 -3.64
C MET A 1 -15.72 -19.37 -2.21
N LYS A 2 -15.00 -20.46 -1.88
CA LYS A 2 -14.46 -20.69 -0.53
C LYS A 2 -13.10 -20.00 -0.44
N HIS A 3 -12.98 -18.97 0.39
CA HIS A 3 -11.73 -18.21 0.57
C HIS A 3 -10.84 -18.93 1.59
N SER A 4 -9.96 -19.83 1.13
CA SER A 4 -9.13 -20.66 2.01
C SER A 4 -7.78 -20.03 2.41
N GLY A 5 -7.51 -18.77 2.02
CA GLY A 5 -6.25 -18.07 2.32
C GLY A 5 -6.49 -16.68 2.91
N PRO A 6 -5.42 -15.99 3.33
CA PRO A 6 -5.52 -14.70 4.01
C PRO A 6 -6.20 -13.66 3.11
N LEU A 7 -7.14 -12.92 3.71
CA LEU A 7 -7.89 -11.86 3.05
C LEU A 7 -7.42 -10.49 3.53
N TYR A 8 -7.29 -9.58 2.57
CA TYR A 8 -6.76 -8.25 2.77
C TYR A 8 -7.74 -7.21 2.24
N VAL A 9 -7.79 -6.09 2.94
CA VAL A 9 -8.48 -4.87 2.51
C VAL A 9 -7.43 -3.89 2.01
N PHE A 10 -7.63 -3.36 0.81
CA PHE A 10 -6.81 -2.31 0.23
C PHE A 10 -7.68 -1.09 -0.07
N TYR A 11 -7.09 0.09 0.07
CA TYR A 11 -7.59 1.28 -0.62
C TYR A 11 -6.79 1.49 -1.91
N GLY A 12 -7.48 1.93 -2.95
CA GLY A 12 -6.90 2.33 -4.23
C GLY A 12 -7.08 3.81 -4.47
N LEU A 13 -6.05 4.48 -4.97
CA LEU A 13 -6.08 5.86 -5.43
C LEU A 13 -5.70 5.91 -6.90
N THR A 14 -6.40 6.76 -7.66
CA THR A 14 -6.01 7.09 -9.04
C THR A 14 -5.65 8.56 -9.16
N ASN A 15 -4.80 8.86 -10.15
CA ASN A 15 -4.32 10.20 -10.44
C ASN A 15 -3.59 10.88 -9.26
N PHE A 16 -2.89 10.08 -8.43
CA PHE A 16 -2.15 10.57 -7.28
C PHE A 16 -0.65 10.28 -7.43
N PHE A 17 0.15 11.30 -7.76
CA PHE A 17 1.55 11.14 -8.19
C PHE A 17 2.54 11.11 -7.01
N GLN A 18 2.57 10.00 -6.25
CA GLN A 18 3.58 9.80 -5.19
C GLN A 18 5.02 9.76 -5.72
N ASN A 19 5.21 9.49 -7.02
CA ASN A 19 6.51 9.36 -7.67
C ASN A 19 7.09 10.70 -8.14
N HIS A 20 6.41 11.83 -7.93
CA HIS A 20 6.96 13.14 -8.27
C HIS A 20 8.20 13.44 -7.40
N ARG A 21 9.33 13.83 -8.02
CA ARG A 21 10.63 13.98 -7.34
C ARG A 21 10.55 14.79 -6.05
N ARG A 22 9.94 15.99 -6.09
CA ARG A 22 9.80 16.85 -4.89
C ARG A 22 8.93 16.21 -3.80
N TYR A 23 7.94 15.41 -4.18
CA TYR A 23 7.09 14.71 -3.22
C TYR A 23 7.88 13.58 -2.55
N VAL A 24 8.60 12.77 -3.33
CA VAL A 24 9.42 11.64 -2.82
C VAL A 24 10.53 12.11 -1.88
N MET A 25 11.16 13.24 -2.19
CA MET A 25 12.22 13.81 -1.36
C MET A 25 11.69 14.45 -0.08
N SER A 26 10.43 14.88 -0.03
CA SER A 26 9.87 15.65 1.08
C SER A 26 9.54 14.78 2.30
N ARG A 27 10.60 14.41 3.03
CA ARG A 27 10.60 13.68 4.29
C ARG A 27 11.94 13.87 5.03
N ASP A 28 11.97 13.50 6.29
CA ASP A 28 13.20 13.41 7.09
C ASP A 28 13.35 12.00 7.63
N ASP A 29 14.28 11.24 7.04
CA ASP A 29 14.50 9.84 7.39
C ASP A 29 15.13 9.68 8.79
N GLU A 30 15.87 10.67 9.31
CA GLU A 30 16.42 10.64 10.67
C GLU A 30 15.33 10.85 11.72
N GLN A 31 14.44 11.81 11.47
CA GLN A 31 13.25 12.04 12.28
C GLN A 31 12.37 10.78 12.32
N LEU A 32 12.08 10.19 11.16
CA LEU A 32 11.25 8.99 11.04
C LEU A 32 11.90 7.75 11.67
N ASN A 33 13.22 7.68 11.69
CA ASN A 33 13.98 6.64 12.36
C ASN A 33 13.96 6.79 13.90
N GLY A 34 13.48 7.92 14.43
CA GLY A 34 13.36 8.18 15.86
C GLY A 34 14.57 8.88 16.48
N LYS A 35 15.45 9.47 15.67
CA LYS A 35 16.52 10.34 16.19
C LYS A 35 15.93 11.61 16.83
N PRO A 36 16.67 12.27 17.74
CA PRO A 36 16.21 13.52 18.36
C PRO A 36 15.81 14.58 17.33
N ILE A 37 14.65 15.19 17.52
CA ILE A 37 14.05 16.14 16.57
C ILE A 37 14.57 17.56 16.87
N THR A 38 15.74 17.91 16.35
CA THR A 38 16.36 19.24 16.56
C THR A 38 16.20 20.14 15.35
N VAL A 39 16.75 19.72 14.20
CA VAL A 39 16.68 20.46 12.93
C VAL A 39 16.16 19.52 11.86
N PRO A 40 14.89 19.66 11.43
CA PRO A 40 14.34 18.80 10.38
C PRO A 40 15.04 19.07 9.04
N SER A 41 15.08 18.07 8.16
CA SER A 41 15.63 18.18 6.80
C SER A 41 15.04 19.37 6.02
N VAL A 42 15.87 20.01 5.18
CA VAL A 42 15.43 21.06 4.25
C VAL A 42 14.51 20.51 3.16
N ASP A 43 14.59 19.21 2.86
CA ASP A 43 13.74 18.58 1.86
C ASP A 43 12.26 18.55 2.29
N CYS A 44 11.97 18.67 3.59
CA CYS A 44 10.62 18.72 4.13
C CYS A 44 9.83 19.99 3.75
N GLU A 45 10.45 21.01 3.15
CA GLU A 45 9.74 22.24 2.73
C GLU A 45 8.58 21.93 1.75
N PRO A 46 7.41 22.59 1.89
CA PRO A 46 7.08 23.64 2.88
C PRO A 46 6.61 23.09 4.25
N TYR A 47 6.52 21.77 4.41
CA TYR A 47 5.97 21.09 5.59
C TYR A 47 7.02 20.80 6.66
N ARG A 48 7.93 21.74 6.87
CA ARG A 48 9.05 21.61 7.82
C ARG A 48 8.69 22.17 9.20
N TYR A 49 7.98 23.29 9.21
CA TYR A 49 7.56 24.00 10.42
C TYR A 49 6.09 24.40 10.31
N ASN A 50 5.45 24.61 11.46
CA ASN A 50 4.15 25.24 11.55
C ASN A 50 4.13 26.24 12.72
N VAL A 51 3.34 27.30 12.60
CA VAL A 51 3.16 28.28 13.68
C VAL A 51 1.93 27.91 14.46
N VAL A 52 2.10 27.60 15.74
CA VAL A 52 1.02 27.27 16.68
C VAL A 52 1.11 28.23 17.84
N ASP A 53 0.05 28.98 18.09
CA ASP A 53 -0.02 30.01 19.15
C ASP A 53 1.10 31.06 19.04
N GLY A 54 1.45 31.46 17.81
CA GLY A 54 2.54 32.41 17.53
C GLY A 54 3.96 31.83 17.65
N VAL A 55 4.10 30.55 18.04
CA VAL A 55 5.39 29.87 18.19
C VAL A 55 5.68 28.98 16.99
N LYS A 56 6.86 29.13 16.39
CA LYS A 56 7.34 28.27 15.30
C LYS A 56 7.78 26.91 15.87
N LYS A 57 7.00 25.86 15.57
CA LYS A 57 7.24 24.48 15.99
C LYS A 57 7.65 23.61 14.80
N ILE A 58 8.43 22.57 15.06
CA ILE A 58 8.84 21.57 14.06
C ILE A 58 7.66 20.63 13.78
N ILE A 59 7.36 20.36 12.51
CA ILE A 59 6.36 19.34 12.18
C ILE A 59 6.95 17.95 12.38
N ALA A 60 6.24 17.07 13.08
CA ALA A 60 6.64 15.70 13.34
C ALA A 60 5.48 14.72 13.06
N PRO A 61 5.54 13.89 11.99
CA PRO A 61 6.60 13.81 10.98
C PRO A 61 6.51 14.92 9.91
N CYS A 62 7.64 15.52 9.51
CA CYS A 62 7.68 16.56 8.50
C CYS A 62 7.55 16.01 7.07
N GLY A 63 7.22 16.91 6.14
CA GLY A 63 7.24 16.63 4.70
C GLY A 63 5.89 16.29 4.06
N ALA A 64 5.85 16.40 2.74
CA ALA A 64 4.63 16.28 1.95
C ALA A 64 4.03 14.87 1.99
N ILE A 65 4.88 13.84 2.08
CA ILE A 65 4.44 12.45 2.15
C ILE A 65 3.62 12.23 3.42
N ALA A 66 4.18 12.58 4.57
CA ALA A 66 3.51 12.46 5.86
C ALA A 66 2.23 13.31 5.91
N ASN A 67 2.32 14.58 5.49
CA ASN A 67 1.19 15.50 5.56
C ASN A 67 -0.03 15.06 4.71
N SER A 68 0.18 14.28 3.64
CA SER A 68 -0.90 13.81 2.77
C SER A 68 -1.37 12.38 3.07
N LEU A 69 -1.10 11.87 4.29
CA LEU A 69 -1.54 10.56 4.75
C LEU A 69 -3.03 10.31 4.49
N PHE A 70 -3.33 9.18 3.85
CA PHE A 70 -4.71 8.72 3.64
C PHE A 70 -5.43 8.51 4.98
N ASN A 71 -6.63 9.07 5.12
CA ASN A 71 -7.34 9.15 6.40
C ASN A 71 -8.84 8.79 6.33
N ASP A 72 -9.34 8.19 5.24
CA ASP A 72 -10.67 7.58 5.30
C ASP A 72 -10.67 6.38 6.23
N THR A 73 -11.83 6.06 6.81
CA THR A 73 -12.03 4.82 7.57
C THR A 73 -13.11 3.96 6.94
N PHE A 74 -12.97 2.64 7.10
CA PHE A 74 -13.88 1.65 6.53
C PHE A 74 -14.44 0.74 7.62
N THR A 75 -15.74 0.50 7.57
CA THR A 75 -16.41 -0.56 8.35
C THR A 75 -17.10 -1.53 7.39
N LEU A 76 -16.88 -2.82 7.56
CA LEU A 76 -17.47 -3.88 6.72
C LEU A 76 -18.38 -4.76 7.55
N ARG A 77 -19.60 -4.99 7.07
CA ARG A 77 -20.61 -5.81 7.76
C ARG A 77 -21.20 -6.84 6.81
N LEU A 78 -21.37 -8.07 7.29
CA LEU A 78 -22.18 -9.08 6.63
C LEU A 78 -23.65 -8.88 7.00
N VAL A 79 -24.50 -8.64 6.01
CA VAL A 79 -25.94 -8.43 6.21
C VAL A 79 -26.65 -9.78 6.17
N GLN A 80 -27.32 -10.14 7.26
CA GLN A 80 -28.13 -11.35 7.37
C GLN A 80 -29.60 -11.02 7.11
N LYS A 81 -30.11 -11.41 5.94
CA LYS A 81 -31.48 -11.09 5.50
C LYS A 81 -32.57 -11.67 6.42
N GLU A 82 -32.30 -12.82 7.03
CA GLU A 82 -33.30 -13.57 7.83
C GLU A 82 -33.65 -12.85 9.14
N ASN A 83 -32.66 -12.24 9.81
CA ASN A 83 -32.84 -11.64 11.14
C ASN A 83 -32.72 -10.11 11.15
N LYS A 84 -32.58 -9.46 9.99
CA LYS A 84 -32.24 -8.03 9.86
C LYS A 84 -31.03 -7.60 10.72
N SER A 85 -30.13 -8.55 11.00
CA SER A 85 -28.93 -8.33 11.80
C SER A 85 -27.72 -8.19 10.89
N SER A 86 -26.68 -7.54 11.39
CA SER A 86 -25.41 -7.38 10.69
C SER A 86 -24.27 -7.88 11.58
N VAL A 87 -23.34 -8.64 11.01
CA VAL A 87 -22.15 -9.12 11.71
C VAL A 87 -20.95 -8.31 11.25
N LEU A 88 -20.25 -7.67 12.19
CA LEU A 88 -19.04 -6.89 11.90
C LEU A 88 -17.90 -7.79 11.46
N VAL A 89 -17.27 -7.46 10.34
CA VAL A 89 -16.01 -8.07 9.93
C VAL A 89 -14.87 -7.33 10.61
N GLU A 90 -14.16 -8.01 11.50
CA GLU A 90 -13.04 -7.41 12.23
C GLU A 90 -11.80 -7.24 11.33
N PHE A 91 -11.17 -6.08 11.45
CA PHE A 91 -9.96 -5.69 10.73
C PHE A 91 -8.80 -5.59 11.71
N SER A 92 -7.60 -6.01 11.31
CA SER A 92 -6.35 -5.69 12.00
C SER A 92 -5.46 -4.83 11.13
N MET A 93 -5.00 -3.71 11.68
CA MET A 93 -4.05 -2.80 11.04
C MET A 93 -2.62 -3.01 11.52
N ASP A 94 -2.40 -3.87 12.51
CA ASP A 94 -1.13 -3.92 13.25
C ASP A 94 0.01 -4.44 12.37
N ASN A 95 -0.26 -5.45 11.53
CA ASN A 95 0.77 -6.19 10.79
C ASN A 95 0.78 -5.94 9.28
N ILE A 96 0.15 -4.87 8.80
CA ILE A 96 0.08 -4.56 7.36
C ILE A 96 1.40 -4.02 6.76
N ALA A 97 2.30 -3.52 7.62
CA ALA A 97 3.62 -3.02 7.21
C ALA A 97 4.66 -4.15 7.16
N TRP A 98 5.78 -3.91 6.48
CA TRP A 98 6.89 -4.85 6.48
C TRP A 98 7.58 -4.87 7.83
N LYS A 99 8.00 -6.06 8.28
CA LYS A 99 8.72 -6.21 9.54
C LYS A 99 9.98 -5.33 9.61
N SER A 100 10.74 -5.22 8.52
CA SER A 100 11.90 -4.32 8.44
C SER A 100 11.54 -2.85 8.56
N ASP A 101 10.35 -2.43 8.10
CA ASP A 101 9.90 -1.05 8.28
C ASP A 101 9.62 -0.78 9.76
N ARG A 102 8.95 -1.70 10.46
CA ARG A 102 8.64 -1.57 11.90
C ARG A 102 9.86 -1.68 12.81
N ASP A 103 10.75 -2.62 12.52
CA ASP A 103 11.79 -3.03 13.48
C ASP A 103 13.12 -2.29 13.25
N VAL A 104 13.34 -1.73 12.05
CA VAL A 104 14.64 -1.15 11.67
C VAL A 104 14.50 0.27 11.12
N LYS A 105 13.59 0.48 10.17
CA LYS A 105 13.57 1.74 9.40
C LYS A 105 12.90 2.88 10.16
N PHE A 106 11.74 2.63 10.77
CA PHE A 106 10.98 3.62 11.52
C PHE A 106 11.14 3.37 13.02
N GLY A 107 11.11 4.45 13.81
CA GLY A 107 11.34 4.36 15.25
C GLY A 107 10.45 5.28 16.07
N ARG A 108 10.86 5.51 17.31
CA ARG A 108 10.17 6.37 18.27
C ARG A 108 11.17 7.39 18.83
N PRO A 109 10.99 8.69 18.53
CA PRO A 109 11.73 9.75 19.21
C PRO A 109 11.56 9.70 20.74
N ALA A 110 12.66 9.94 21.46
CA ALA A 110 12.67 9.97 22.93
C ALA A 110 11.92 11.18 23.50
N SER A 111 12.00 12.33 22.82
CA SER A 111 11.30 13.56 23.16
C SER A 111 10.58 14.14 21.94
N TRP A 112 9.52 14.90 22.22
CA TRP A 112 8.68 15.60 21.25
C TRP A 112 8.63 17.11 21.51
N ASP A 113 9.60 17.61 22.27
CA ASP A 113 9.68 19.03 22.63
C ASP A 113 9.72 19.91 21.38
N ASN A 114 8.99 21.04 21.43
CA ASN A 114 8.89 21.99 20.33
C ASN A 114 8.38 21.39 18.99
N THR A 115 7.67 20.27 19.04
CA THR A 115 7.04 19.66 17.85
C THR A 115 5.54 19.93 17.77
N THR A 116 4.99 19.74 16.57
CA THR A 116 3.55 19.77 16.29
C THR A 116 3.19 18.74 15.22
N LYS A 117 1.90 18.40 15.15
CA LYS A 117 1.38 17.47 14.13
C LYS A 117 1.51 18.06 12.72
N PRO A 118 1.52 17.22 11.68
CA PRO A 118 1.30 17.69 10.31
C PRO A 118 -0.03 18.43 10.18
N ILE A 119 -0.08 19.35 9.23
CA ILE A 119 -1.19 20.29 9.06
C ILE A 119 -2.51 19.53 8.91
N ASN A 120 -2.54 18.53 8.03
CA ASN A 120 -3.75 17.77 7.71
C ASN A 120 -4.00 16.57 8.64
N TRP A 121 -3.20 16.37 9.68
CA TRP A 121 -3.45 15.29 10.63
C TRP A 121 -4.46 15.73 11.69
N PRO A 122 -5.38 14.87 12.14
CA PRO A 122 -6.32 15.23 13.20
C PRO A 122 -5.63 15.38 14.56
N LYS A 123 -4.63 14.55 14.85
CA LYS A 123 -3.92 14.47 16.13
C LYS A 123 -2.45 14.11 15.91
N PRO A 124 -1.56 14.43 16.87
CA PRO A 124 -0.14 14.10 16.76
C PRO A 124 0.09 12.58 16.91
N VAL A 125 1.20 12.07 16.37
CA VAL A 125 1.46 10.63 16.21
C VAL A 125 1.46 9.85 17.54
N GLN A 126 1.88 10.50 18.62
CA GLN A 126 1.93 9.94 19.99
C GLN A 126 0.53 9.57 20.50
N ASN A 127 -0.51 10.25 20.01
CA ASN A 127 -1.91 10.00 20.37
C ASN A 127 -2.59 9.01 19.41
N ILE A 128 -1.85 8.53 18.40
CA ILE A 128 -2.30 7.50 17.45
C ILE A 128 -1.71 6.15 17.85
N SER A 129 -0.41 6.09 18.13
CA SER A 129 0.28 4.85 18.47
C SER A 129 1.27 5.05 19.62
N ALA A 130 1.27 4.11 20.57
CA ALA A 130 2.19 4.10 21.71
C ALA A 130 3.67 4.01 21.27
N ASN A 131 3.95 3.36 20.14
CA ASN A 131 5.29 3.25 19.57
C ASN A 131 5.55 4.29 18.47
N ALA A 132 4.79 5.40 18.46
CA ALA A 132 4.93 6.50 17.51
C ALA A 132 4.97 6.03 16.04
N TYR A 133 6.08 6.24 15.31
CA TYR A 133 6.15 5.85 13.90
C TYR A 133 6.18 4.33 13.74
N SER A 134 7.07 3.62 14.44
CA SER A 134 7.23 2.16 14.28
C SER A 134 5.96 1.36 14.60
N GLY A 135 5.14 1.87 15.53
CA GLY A 135 3.83 1.27 15.86
C GLY A 135 2.66 1.74 15.01
N PHE A 136 2.86 2.59 14.01
CA PHE A 136 1.78 3.14 13.19
C PHE A 136 1.85 2.57 11.77
N SER A 137 1.46 1.29 11.61
CA SER A 137 1.62 0.56 10.35
C SER A 137 0.98 1.22 9.12
N GLN A 138 -0.11 1.97 9.29
CA GLN A 138 -0.72 2.74 8.19
C GLN A 138 0.21 3.84 7.66
N LEU A 139 0.92 4.55 8.55
CA LEU A 139 1.96 5.50 8.17
C LEU A 139 3.07 4.79 7.39
N LEU A 140 3.55 3.65 7.87
CA LEU A 140 4.64 2.90 7.23
C LEU A 140 4.27 2.47 5.80
N VAL A 141 3.06 1.94 5.62
CA VAL A 141 2.53 1.59 4.29
C VAL A 141 2.40 2.83 3.40
N TRP A 142 1.99 3.96 3.95
CA TRP A 142 1.87 5.21 3.19
C TRP A 142 3.21 5.78 2.75
N MET A 143 4.19 5.83 3.66
CA MET A 143 5.54 6.37 3.44
C MET A 143 6.33 5.60 2.37
N ARG A 144 5.94 4.36 2.06
CA ARG A 144 6.45 3.63 0.90
C ARG A 144 5.78 4.15 -0.38
N THR A 145 6.42 5.14 -1.01
CA THR A 145 5.90 5.81 -2.22
C THR A 145 5.59 4.83 -3.36
N ALA A 146 4.41 4.94 -3.95
CA ALA A 146 4.03 4.16 -5.12
C ALA A 146 4.79 4.63 -6.38
N ALA A 147 5.13 3.68 -7.25
CA ALA A 147 5.86 3.96 -8.49
C ALA A 147 4.98 4.57 -9.60
N LEU A 148 3.67 4.37 -9.52
CA LEU A 148 2.68 4.78 -10.52
C LEU A 148 1.60 5.66 -9.88
N PRO A 149 0.93 6.53 -10.66
CA PRO A 149 -0.13 7.41 -10.15
C PRO A 149 -1.42 6.68 -9.76
N ASN A 150 -1.59 5.46 -10.27
CA ASN A 150 -2.69 4.58 -9.94
C ASN A 150 -2.12 3.42 -9.13
N PHE A 151 -2.48 3.35 -7.85
CA PHE A 151 -1.93 2.36 -6.94
C PHE A 151 -2.96 1.91 -5.92
N ARG A 152 -2.62 0.83 -5.22
CA ARG A 152 -3.33 0.39 -4.02
C ARG A 152 -2.35 0.18 -2.88
N LYS A 153 -2.82 0.35 -1.65
CA LYS A 153 -2.04 0.16 -0.43
C LYS A 153 -2.85 -0.69 0.54
N ASN A 154 -2.15 -1.55 1.31
CA ASN A 154 -2.81 -2.40 2.30
C ASN A 154 -3.40 -1.50 3.38
N TYR A 155 -4.68 -1.69 3.70
CA TYR A 155 -5.40 -0.97 4.74
C TYR A 155 -5.47 -1.80 6.02
N ALA A 156 -5.85 -3.07 5.88
CA ALA A 156 -6.04 -3.99 6.99
C ALA A 156 -6.05 -5.45 6.52
N ASP A 157 -5.68 -6.34 7.43
CA ASP A 157 -5.90 -7.77 7.29
C ASP A 157 -7.28 -8.11 7.88
N ILE A 158 -8.02 -9.02 7.25
CA ILE A 158 -9.30 -9.50 7.79
C ILE A 158 -9.01 -10.58 8.84
N ILE A 159 -9.58 -10.42 10.03
CA ILE A 159 -9.41 -11.39 11.12
C ILE A 159 -10.33 -12.59 10.89
N HIS A 160 -9.73 -13.78 10.75
CA HIS A 160 -10.46 -15.02 10.55
C HIS A 160 -10.94 -15.58 11.90
N LYS A 161 -12.07 -15.08 12.39
CA LYS A 161 -12.67 -15.50 13.68
C LYS A 161 -14.19 -15.63 13.56
N GLY A 162 -14.78 -16.52 14.36
CA GLY A 162 -16.22 -16.70 14.44
C GLY A 162 -16.84 -17.05 13.08
N ALA A 163 -17.83 -16.25 12.64
CA ALA A 163 -18.50 -16.41 11.35
C ALA A 163 -17.55 -16.29 10.14
N PHE A 164 -16.35 -15.73 10.31
CA PHE A 164 -15.36 -15.50 9.26
C PHE A 164 -14.12 -16.40 9.38
N ALA A 165 -14.17 -17.45 10.21
CA ALA A 165 -13.03 -18.36 10.42
C ALA A 165 -12.51 -19.00 9.11
N ASN A 166 -13.41 -19.23 8.14
CA ASN A 166 -13.10 -19.80 6.82
C ASN A 166 -13.12 -18.72 5.72
N GLY A 167 -12.79 -17.48 6.07
CA GLY A 167 -12.88 -16.32 5.20
C GLY A 167 -14.29 -15.73 5.14
N LEU A 168 -14.51 -14.83 4.17
CA LEU A 168 -15.80 -14.17 3.99
C LEU A 168 -16.82 -15.12 3.34
N PRO A 169 -17.92 -15.50 4.02
CA PRO A 169 -18.98 -16.31 3.41
C PRO A 169 -19.66 -15.55 2.26
N ALA A 170 -20.25 -16.30 1.33
CA ALA A 170 -21.07 -15.71 0.28
C ALA A 170 -22.29 -15.03 0.91
N GLY A 171 -22.52 -13.76 0.55
CA GLY A 171 -23.59 -12.96 1.13
C GLY A 171 -23.53 -11.51 0.68
N TYR A 172 -24.46 -10.71 1.22
CA TYR A 172 -24.47 -9.27 1.01
C TYR A 172 -23.62 -8.61 2.08
N TYR A 173 -22.73 -7.72 1.64
CA TYR A 173 -21.90 -6.94 2.52
C TYR A 173 -22.21 -5.47 2.36
N GLU A 174 -22.20 -4.75 3.47
CA GLU A 174 -22.30 -3.30 3.53
C GLU A 174 -20.94 -2.73 3.92
N VAL A 175 -20.52 -1.68 3.22
CA VAL A 175 -19.27 -0.96 3.50
C VAL A 175 -19.63 0.47 3.83
N ASP A 176 -19.45 0.84 5.08
CA ASP A 176 -19.56 2.22 5.53
C ASP A 176 -18.20 2.90 5.41
N VAL A 177 -18.20 4.07 4.78
CA VAL A 177 -16.98 4.85 4.52
C VAL A 177 -17.10 6.20 5.20
N ASP A 178 -16.20 6.47 6.14
CA ASP A 178 -15.99 7.83 6.63
C ASP A 178 -15.07 8.57 5.66
N TYR A 179 -15.63 9.53 4.93
CA TYR A 179 -14.98 10.18 3.79
C TYR A 179 -14.22 11.44 4.24
N SER A 180 -12.94 11.26 4.59
CA SER A 180 -12.07 12.33 5.09
C SER A 180 -10.98 12.75 4.08
N TYR A 181 -10.78 12.00 2.99
CA TYR A 181 -9.74 12.23 2.00
C TYR A 181 -10.29 12.72 0.64
N PRO A 182 -10.31 14.05 0.37
CA PRO A 182 -10.85 14.58 -0.88
C PRO A 182 -9.93 14.34 -2.08
N VAL A 183 -10.48 13.76 -3.15
CA VAL A 183 -9.72 13.43 -4.38
C VAL A 183 -10.19 14.20 -5.63
N THR A 184 -11.32 14.90 -5.54
CA THR A 184 -11.92 15.62 -6.67
C THR A 184 -11.06 16.78 -7.15
N GLN A 185 -10.35 17.45 -6.24
CA GLN A 185 -9.45 18.58 -6.53
C GLN A 185 -8.32 18.23 -7.52
N PHE A 186 -7.95 16.96 -7.62
CA PHE A 186 -6.94 16.47 -8.57
C PHE A 186 -7.53 15.45 -9.55
N SER A 187 -8.85 15.45 -9.77
CA SER A 187 -9.54 14.52 -10.68
C SER A 187 -9.20 13.03 -10.41
N GLY A 188 -8.99 12.69 -9.15
CA GLY A 188 -8.69 11.33 -8.71
C GLY A 188 -9.94 10.54 -8.36
N THR A 189 -9.78 9.23 -8.15
CA THR A 189 -10.83 8.33 -7.65
C THR A 189 -10.30 7.49 -6.49
N LYS A 190 -11.22 7.04 -5.63
CA LYS A 190 -10.94 6.12 -4.52
C LYS A 190 -11.63 4.78 -4.76
N ARG A 191 -11.00 3.70 -4.31
CA ARG A 191 -11.57 2.34 -4.39
C ARG A 191 -11.35 1.61 -3.08
N PHE A 192 -12.37 0.93 -2.60
CA PHE A 192 -12.26 -0.09 -1.55
C PHE A 192 -12.14 -1.45 -2.23
N ILE A 193 -11.13 -2.23 -1.87
CA ILE A 193 -10.78 -3.48 -2.56
C ILE A 193 -10.58 -4.57 -1.52
N ILE A 194 -11.32 -5.67 -1.64
CA ILE A 194 -11.03 -6.91 -0.91
C ILE A 194 -10.33 -7.86 -1.86
N SER A 195 -9.20 -8.43 -1.45
CA SER A 195 -8.46 -9.40 -2.27
C SER A 195 -7.79 -10.43 -1.39
N GLN A 196 -7.76 -11.67 -1.88
CA GLN A 196 -6.89 -12.72 -1.38
C GLN A 196 -5.52 -12.59 -2.05
N ALA A 197 -4.44 -12.89 -1.33
CA ALA A 197 -3.12 -13.08 -1.92
C ALA A 197 -2.91 -14.55 -2.28
N SER A 198 -2.34 -14.80 -3.45
CA SER A 198 -1.72 -16.08 -3.81
C SER A 198 -0.22 -16.03 -3.49
N TRP A 199 0.49 -17.14 -3.70
CA TRP A 199 1.94 -17.18 -3.52
C TRP A 199 2.69 -16.19 -4.42
N LEU A 200 2.13 -15.83 -5.59
CA LEU A 200 2.66 -14.80 -6.51
C LEU A 200 2.12 -13.39 -6.21
N GLY A 201 1.45 -13.22 -5.07
CA GLY A 201 0.75 -12.00 -4.70
C GLY A 201 -0.67 -11.93 -5.25
N GLY A 202 -1.15 -10.72 -5.53
CA GLY A 202 -2.52 -10.50 -6.01
C GLY A 202 -2.72 -10.92 -7.47
N ARG A 203 -3.97 -10.87 -7.94
CA ARG A 203 -4.34 -11.22 -9.32
C ARG A 203 -3.60 -10.33 -10.34
N ASN A 204 -2.66 -10.93 -11.08
CA ASN A 204 -1.97 -10.28 -12.20
C ASN A 204 -1.73 -11.30 -13.34
N PRO A 205 -2.57 -11.32 -14.40
CA PRO A 205 -2.42 -12.27 -15.50
C PRO A 205 -1.25 -11.95 -16.44
N THR A 206 -0.69 -10.73 -16.38
CA THR A 206 0.34 -10.24 -17.30
C THR A 206 1.55 -11.15 -17.36
N LEU A 207 2.02 -11.62 -16.20
CA LEU A 207 3.18 -12.51 -16.14
C LEU A 207 2.89 -13.84 -16.85
N GLY A 208 1.73 -14.46 -16.58
CA GLY A 208 1.32 -15.70 -17.25
C GLY A 208 1.19 -15.53 -18.75
N ILE A 209 0.58 -14.43 -19.21
CA ILE A 209 0.47 -14.10 -20.63
C ILE A 209 1.85 -13.93 -21.26
N ALA A 210 2.76 -13.22 -20.60
CA ALA A 210 4.13 -13.02 -21.10
C ALA A 210 4.88 -14.34 -21.27
N TYR A 211 4.80 -15.26 -20.28
CA TYR A 211 5.42 -16.58 -20.40
C TYR A 211 4.83 -17.41 -21.55
N ILE A 212 3.51 -17.39 -21.74
CA ILE A 212 2.87 -18.10 -22.86
C ILE A 212 3.34 -17.54 -24.20
N VAL A 213 3.35 -16.21 -24.35
CA VAL A 213 3.79 -15.55 -25.59
C VAL A 213 5.25 -15.89 -25.91
N VAL A 214 6.14 -15.75 -24.93
CA VAL A 214 7.56 -16.07 -25.11
C VAL A 214 7.75 -17.55 -25.42
N GLY A 215 7.01 -18.45 -24.76
CA GLY A 215 7.05 -19.88 -25.04
C GLY A 215 6.60 -20.23 -26.46
N CYS A 216 5.52 -19.62 -26.95
CA CYS A 216 5.06 -19.77 -28.32
C CYS A 216 6.10 -19.30 -29.35
N ILE A 217 6.76 -18.16 -29.10
CA ILE A 217 7.84 -17.66 -29.96
C ILE A 217 8.99 -18.67 -30.03
N HIS A 218 9.42 -19.23 -28.90
CA HIS A 218 10.49 -20.24 -28.86
C HIS A 218 10.10 -21.53 -29.59
N ALA A 219 8.85 -21.98 -29.46
CA ALA A 219 8.36 -23.17 -30.16
C ALA A 219 8.37 -22.98 -31.68
N VAL A 220 7.94 -21.81 -32.17
CA VAL A 220 7.97 -21.48 -33.60
C VAL A 220 9.43 -21.42 -34.11
N LEU A 221 10.33 -20.76 -33.38
CA LEU A 221 11.74 -20.71 -33.74
C LEU A 221 12.39 -22.10 -33.77
N ALA A 222 12.05 -22.97 -32.82
CA ALA A 222 12.53 -24.35 -32.80
C ALA A 222 12.10 -25.11 -34.07
N VAL A 223 10.82 -25.01 -34.46
CA VAL A 223 10.32 -25.63 -35.70
C VAL A 223 11.06 -25.10 -36.93
N ILE A 224 11.26 -23.79 -37.02
CA ILE A 224 12.00 -23.15 -38.12
C ILE A 224 13.45 -23.66 -38.18
N PHE A 225 14.17 -23.62 -37.06
CA PHE A 225 15.57 -24.07 -37.01
C PHE A 225 15.72 -25.58 -37.27
N THR A 226 14.80 -26.40 -36.77
CA THR A 226 14.74 -27.83 -37.09
C THR A 226 14.51 -28.04 -38.58
N GLY A 227 13.58 -27.31 -39.20
CA GLY A 227 13.33 -27.34 -40.65
C GLY A 227 14.56 -26.97 -41.47
N ILE A 228 15.23 -25.87 -41.10
CA ILE A 228 16.49 -25.43 -41.73
C ILE A 228 17.58 -26.50 -41.56
N HIS A 229 17.74 -27.07 -40.37
CA HIS A 229 18.73 -28.11 -40.10
C HIS A 229 18.54 -29.34 -41.00
N PHE A 230 17.31 -29.86 -41.10
CA PHE A 230 17.02 -31.00 -41.98
C PHE A 230 17.24 -30.66 -43.45
N HIS A 231 16.87 -29.47 -43.90
CA HIS A 231 17.09 -29.03 -45.27
C HIS A 231 18.59 -28.93 -45.62
N LEU A 232 19.39 -28.33 -44.74
CA LEU A 232 20.85 -28.22 -44.92
C LEU A 232 21.52 -29.60 -44.89
N ARG A 233 21.06 -30.51 -44.02
CA ARG A 233 21.57 -31.89 -43.95
C ARG A 233 21.29 -32.69 -45.23
N ARG A 234 20.09 -32.54 -45.82
CA ARG A 234 19.76 -33.15 -47.13
C ARG A 234 20.67 -32.63 -48.25
N ARG A 235 20.88 -31.31 -48.34
CA ARG A 235 21.79 -30.72 -49.33
C ARG A 235 23.24 -31.22 -49.22
N ARG A 236 23.74 -31.48 -48.01
CA ARG A 236 25.08 -32.05 -47.81
C ARG A 236 25.20 -33.50 -48.27
N ARG A 237 24.15 -34.33 -48.08
CA ARG A 237 24.16 -35.74 -48.53
C ARG A 237 24.07 -35.91 -50.05
N GLY A 238 23.45 -34.98 -50.77
CA GLY A 238 23.38 -35.03 -52.24
C GLY A 238 24.61 -34.47 -52.97
N ARG A 239 25.69 -34.15 -52.25
CA ARG A 239 26.97 -33.64 -52.79
C ARG A 239 28.15 -34.60 -52.57
N LEU A 240 27.90 -35.79 -51.98
CA LEU A 240 28.81 -36.93 -51.88
C LEU A 240 28.30 -38.01 -52.84
#